data_AF-A0A1L8WHP6-F1
#
_entry.id   AF-A0A1L8WHP6-F1
#
_cell.length_a   1.000
_cell.length_b   1.000
_cell.length_c   1.000
_cell.angle_alpha   90.00
_cell.angle_beta   90.00
_cell.angle_gamma   90.00
#
_symmetry.space_group_name_H-M   'P 1'
#
loop_
_entity.id
_entity.type
_entity.pdbx_description
1 polymer ?
#
loop_
_entity_poly.entity_id
_entity_poly.type
_entity_poly.pdbx_seq_one_letter_code
_entity_poly.pdbx_strand_id
1 'polypeptide(L)'
;MEVDDVQGVVSEEEIIEFEDGVLLFDPKKSIFDEKNYLAVVPYEGKKGLPKSMIDALIEYLNEVLARGQNDLFDFLDEKNQKTMFELKWEEQCFTKLVEEKQKNGFDTYFSYPSY
;
A
#
# COMPACT_ATOMS: atom_id res chain seq x y z
N MET A 1 -15.63 -6.47 22.37
CA MET A 1 -14.63 -7.15 21.52
C MET A 1 -13.22 -6.97 22.09
N GLU A 2 -12.40 -8.03 22.12
CA GLU A 2 -10.96 -7.98 22.42
C GLU A 2 -10.23 -8.19 21.08
N VAL A 3 -9.27 -7.31 20.75
CA VAL A 3 -8.54 -7.33 19.47
C VAL A 3 -7.06 -7.48 19.77
N ASP A 4 -6.43 -8.46 19.15
CA ASP A 4 -5.00 -8.74 19.23
C ASP A 4 -4.32 -8.58 17.87
N ASP A 5 -3.04 -8.21 17.89
CA ASP A 5 -2.20 -8.19 16.69
C ASP A 5 -1.76 -9.62 16.29
N VAL A 6 -1.01 -9.73 15.19
CA VAL A 6 -0.50 -11.03 14.70
C VAL A 6 0.48 -11.74 15.67
N GLN A 7 0.94 -11.04 16.71
CA GLN A 7 1.79 -11.57 17.77
C GLN A 7 0.99 -11.91 19.05
N GLY A 8 -0.32 -11.71 19.04
CA GLY A 8 -1.22 -11.94 20.18
C GLY A 8 -1.16 -10.82 21.23
N VAL A 9 -0.64 -9.65 20.87
CA VAL A 9 -0.63 -8.48 21.76
C VAL A 9 -2.01 -7.82 21.70
N VAL A 10 -2.71 -7.85 22.82
CA VAL A 10 -4.04 -7.25 22.97
C VAL A 10 -3.93 -5.72 22.97
N SER A 11 -4.81 -5.06 22.23
CA SER A 11 -4.91 -3.60 22.25
C SER A 11 -5.34 -3.09 23.63
N GLU A 12 -4.49 -2.29 24.28
CA GLU A 12 -4.78 -1.63 25.56
C GLU A 12 -5.45 -0.25 25.39
N GLU A 13 -5.41 0.29 24.17
CA GLU A 13 -5.97 1.60 23.79
C GLU A 13 -7.47 1.49 23.45
N GLU A 14 -8.25 2.54 23.78
CA GLU A 14 -9.66 2.65 23.39
C GLU A 14 -9.83 2.91 21.89
N ILE A 15 -8.79 3.48 21.25
CA ILE A 15 -8.73 3.73 19.82
C ILE A 15 -7.93 2.61 19.16
N ILE A 16 -8.51 1.99 18.14
CA ILE A 16 -7.83 0.96 17.35
C ILE A 16 -7.02 1.64 16.26
N GLU A 17 -5.72 1.32 16.22
CA GLU A 17 -4.76 1.76 15.21
C GLU A 17 -4.27 0.57 14.39
N PHE A 18 -4.09 0.79 13.08
CA PHE A 18 -3.49 -0.17 12.18
C PHE A 18 -2.49 0.56 11.27
N GLU A 19 -1.28 0.01 11.16
CA GLU A 19 -0.20 0.56 10.33
C GLU A 19 0.32 -0.50 9.36
N ASP A 20 0.59 -0.09 8.12
CA ASP A 20 1.27 -0.89 7.10
C ASP A 20 2.05 0.04 6.14
N GLY A 21 3.01 -0.51 5.41
CA GLY A 21 3.95 0.24 4.57
C GLY A 21 3.89 -0.14 3.09
N VAL A 22 4.00 0.87 2.22
CA VAL A 22 4.31 0.68 0.79
C VAL A 22 5.74 1.15 0.53
N LEU A 23 6.60 0.25 0.06
CA LEU A 23 8.02 0.54 -0.14
C LEU A 23 8.34 0.91 -1.58
N LEU A 24 8.90 2.09 -1.80
CA LEU A 24 9.58 2.45 -3.05
C LEU A 24 11.07 2.08 -2.93
N PHE A 25 11.60 1.21 -3.81
CA PHE A 25 12.97 0.67 -3.66
C PHE A 25 13.82 0.68 -4.93
N ASP A 26 15.15 0.72 -4.78
CA ASP A 26 16.10 0.54 -5.90
C ASP A 26 16.46 -0.96 -6.00
N PRO A 27 16.05 -1.68 -7.07
CA PRO A 27 16.31 -3.11 -7.20
C PRO A 27 17.79 -3.49 -7.21
N LYS A 28 18.68 -2.52 -7.44
CA LYS A 28 20.14 -2.75 -7.49
C LYS A 28 20.83 -2.52 -6.15
N LYS A 29 20.15 -1.94 -5.16
CA LYS A 29 20.77 -1.49 -3.90
C LYS A 29 20.01 -1.89 -2.64
N SER A 30 18.68 -1.94 -2.73
CA SER A 30 17.82 -2.21 -1.58
C SER A 30 17.83 -3.70 -1.22
N ILE A 31 17.88 -4.00 0.08
CA ILE A 31 17.74 -5.36 0.64
C ILE A 31 16.64 -5.28 1.71
N PHE A 32 15.60 -6.08 1.56
CA PHE A 32 14.44 -6.11 2.45
C PHE A 32 13.69 -7.44 2.29
N ASP A 33 12.75 -7.72 3.20
CA ASP A 33 11.79 -8.83 3.07
C ASP A 33 10.46 -8.25 2.57
N GLU A 34 9.99 -8.72 1.41
CA GLU A 34 8.74 -8.27 0.79
C GLU A 34 7.52 -8.49 1.70
N LYS A 35 7.58 -9.47 2.61
CA LYS A 35 6.47 -9.79 3.53
C LYS A 35 6.22 -8.72 4.61
N ASN A 36 7.14 -7.78 4.79
CA ASN A 36 7.01 -6.71 5.78
C ASN A 36 6.27 -5.49 5.24
N TYR A 37 5.74 -5.55 4.01
CA TYR A 37 5.11 -4.43 3.33
C TYR A 37 3.83 -4.89 2.64
N LEU A 38 2.81 -4.04 2.64
CA LEU A 38 1.62 -4.19 1.81
C LEU A 38 1.95 -4.35 0.33
N ALA A 39 2.89 -3.53 -0.15
CA ALA A 39 3.33 -3.53 -1.54
C ALA A 39 4.74 -2.95 -1.69
N VAL A 40 5.43 -3.39 -2.74
CA VAL A 40 6.78 -2.91 -3.08
C VAL A 40 6.81 -2.45 -4.53
N VAL A 41 7.32 -1.25 -4.77
CA VAL A 41 7.32 -0.60 -6.09
C VAL A 41 8.77 -0.24 -6.47
N PRO A 42 9.35 -0.85 -7.51
CA PRO A 42 10.73 -0.59 -7.90
C PRO A 42 10.86 0.74 -8.66
N TYR A 43 11.92 1.51 -8.37
CA TYR A 43 12.29 2.72 -9.13
C TYR A 43 13.64 2.58 -9.85
N GLU A 44 13.86 3.41 -10.88
CA GLU A 44 15.03 3.32 -11.76
C GLU A 44 16.27 4.08 -11.23
N GLY A 45 16.72 3.75 -10.02
CA GLY A 45 17.88 4.42 -9.39
C GLY A 45 17.75 5.95 -9.41
N LYS A 46 18.76 6.68 -9.90
CA LYS A 46 18.71 8.15 -10.00
C LYS A 46 17.62 8.67 -10.94
N LYS A 47 17.21 7.90 -11.96
CA LYS A 47 16.14 8.30 -12.88
C LYS A 47 14.78 8.35 -12.18
N GLY A 48 14.63 7.59 -11.08
CA GLY A 48 13.45 7.58 -10.23
C GLY A 48 12.24 6.92 -10.89
N LEU A 49 11.07 7.55 -10.80
CA LEU A 49 9.80 6.98 -11.24
C LEU A 49 9.15 7.81 -12.34
N PRO A 50 8.48 7.17 -13.32
CA PRO A 50 7.60 7.87 -14.23
C PRO A 50 6.39 8.47 -13.50
N LYS A 51 5.92 9.63 -13.97
CA LYS A 51 4.75 10.32 -13.41
C LYS A 51 3.51 9.42 -13.43
N SER A 52 3.30 8.65 -14.50
CA SER A 52 2.17 7.71 -14.60
C SER A 52 2.12 6.73 -13.43
N MET A 53 3.28 6.21 -13.00
CA MET A 53 3.38 5.27 -11.90
C MET A 53 3.12 5.94 -10.55
N ILE A 54 3.60 7.17 -10.36
CA ILE A 54 3.30 7.95 -9.15
C ILE A 54 1.81 8.29 -9.06
N ASP A 55 1.21 8.72 -10.17
CA ASP A 55 -0.22 9.05 -10.21
C ASP A 55 -1.08 7.80 -9.94
N ALA A 56 -0.75 6.67 -10.56
CA ALA A 56 -1.42 5.40 -10.32
C ALA A 56 -1.24 4.94 -8.86
N LEU A 57 -0.06 5.13 -8.28
CA LEU A 57 0.23 4.75 -6.89
C LEU A 57 -0.66 5.54 -5.92
N ILE A 58 -0.74 6.87 -6.09
CA ILE A 58 -1.55 7.74 -5.23
C ILE A 58 -3.04 7.40 -5.37
N GLU A 59 -3.53 7.24 -6.59
CA GLU A 59 -4.93 6.94 -6.86
C GLU A 59 -5.31 5.55 -6.31
N TYR A 60 -4.50 4.53 -6.57
CA TYR A 60 -4.78 3.18 -6.09
C TYR A 60 -4.64 3.05 -4.57
N LEU A 61 -3.67 3.74 -3.96
CA LEU A 61 -3.54 3.78 -2.50
C LEU A 61 -4.79 4.38 -1.84
N ASN A 62 -5.38 5.44 -2.41
CA ASN A 62 -6.65 5.99 -1.91
C ASN A 62 -7.79 4.96 -1.98
N GLU A 63 -7.89 4.18 -3.05
CA GLU A 63 -8.89 3.11 -3.14
C GLU A 63 -8.67 2.01 -2.10
N VAL A 64 -7.43 1.58 -1.91
CA VAL A 64 -7.05 0.57 -0.91
C VAL A 64 -7.41 1.07 0.49
N LEU A 65 -7.11 2.32 0.82
CA LEU A 65 -7.45 2.91 2.12
C LEU A 65 -8.97 3.07 2.31
N ALA A 66 -9.70 3.49 1.27
CA ALA A 66 -11.16 3.60 1.36
C ALA A 66 -11.84 2.24 1.56
N ARG A 67 -11.37 1.20 0.87
CA ARG A 67 -11.82 -0.19 1.11
C ARG A 67 -11.41 -0.66 2.51
N GLY A 68 -10.16 -0.43 2.89
CA GLY A 68 -9.60 -0.80 4.19
C GLY A 68 -10.37 -0.20 5.35
N GLN A 69 -10.78 1.07 5.26
CA GLN A 69 -11.58 1.70 6.30
C GLN A 69 -12.95 1.02 6.48
N ASN A 70 -13.64 0.70 5.39
CA ASN A 70 -14.89 -0.05 5.46
C ASN A 70 -14.67 -1.46 6.01
N ASP A 71 -13.60 -2.13 5.56
CA ASP A 71 -13.25 -3.46 6.04
C ASP A 71 -12.90 -3.49 7.53
N LEU A 72 -12.29 -2.43 8.04
CA LEU A 72 -11.99 -2.24 9.46
C LEU A 72 -13.28 -2.07 10.26
N PHE A 73 -14.21 -1.21 9.82
CA PHE A 73 -15.50 -1.06 10.51
C PHE A 73 -16.31 -2.36 10.52
N ASP A 74 -16.31 -3.08 9.40
CA ASP A 74 -16.93 -4.40 9.32
C ASP A 74 -16.30 -5.40 10.29
N PHE A 75 -14.97 -5.36 10.46
CA PHE A 75 -14.25 -6.21 11.41
C PHE A 75 -14.64 -5.89 12.86
N LEU A 76 -14.84 -4.61 13.19
CA LEU A 76 -15.22 -4.17 14.54
C LEU A 76 -16.71 -4.39 14.88
N ASP A 77 -17.56 -4.67 13.89
CA ASP A 77 -18.96 -4.99 14.13
C ASP A 77 -19.09 -6.43 14.67
N GLU A 78 -19.49 -6.56 15.94
CA GLU A 78 -19.70 -7.86 16.61
C GLU A 78 -20.75 -8.75 15.93
N LYS A 79 -21.58 -8.20 15.02
CA LYS A 79 -22.54 -8.95 14.22
C LYS A 79 -21.93 -9.54 12.95
N ASN A 80 -20.74 -9.10 12.57
CA ASN A 80 -20.00 -9.59 11.41
C ASN A 80 -19.22 -10.86 11.79
N GLN A 81 -18.87 -11.67 10.78
CA GLN A 81 -18.12 -12.92 10.94
C GLN A 81 -16.62 -12.75 10.66
N LYS A 82 -16.16 -11.53 10.35
CA LYS A 82 -14.74 -11.25 10.10
C LYS A 82 -13.93 -11.46 11.37
N THR A 83 -12.94 -12.35 11.32
CA THR A 83 -12.05 -12.64 12.47
C THR A 83 -10.66 -12.04 12.31
N MET A 84 -10.37 -11.44 11.16
CA MET A 84 -9.07 -10.81 10.86
C MET A 84 -9.29 -9.60 9.95
N PHE A 85 -8.48 -8.58 10.18
CA PHE A 85 -8.40 -7.40 9.32
C PHE A 85 -7.00 -7.29 8.72
N GLU A 86 -6.94 -6.97 7.43
CA GLU A 86 -5.72 -6.65 6.70
C GLU A 86 -6.05 -5.68 5.56
N LEU A 87 -5.09 -4.84 5.17
CA LEU A 87 -5.19 -4.12 3.91
C LEU A 87 -4.94 -5.08 2.75
N LYS A 88 -5.66 -4.87 1.64
CA LYS A 88 -5.57 -5.72 0.45
C LYS A 88 -5.04 -4.93 -0.73
N TRP A 89 -3.89 -5.37 -1.24
CA TRP A 89 -3.28 -4.85 -2.45
C TRP A 89 -3.45 -5.83 -3.61
N GLU A 90 -4.10 -5.41 -4.69
CA GLU A 90 -4.25 -6.21 -5.90
C GLU A 90 -3.35 -5.67 -7.02
N GLU A 91 -2.24 -6.37 -7.26
CA GLU A 91 -1.23 -5.93 -8.22
C GLU A 91 -1.78 -5.73 -9.64
N GLN A 92 -2.79 -6.51 -10.02
CA GLN A 92 -3.46 -6.38 -11.32
C GLN A 92 -4.21 -5.06 -11.46
N CYS A 93 -4.81 -4.56 -10.39
CA CYS A 93 -5.54 -3.29 -10.39
C CYS A 93 -4.55 -2.13 -10.50
N PHE A 94 -3.46 -2.18 -9.72
CA PHE A 94 -2.38 -1.20 -9.81
C PHE A 94 -1.75 -1.16 -11.21
N THR A 95 -1.38 -2.32 -11.75
CA THR A 95 -0.75 -2.42 -13.09
C THR A 95 -1.64 -1.84 -14.19
N LYS A 96 -2.94 -2.16 -14.18
CA LYS A 96 -3.89 -1.59 -15.15
C LYS A 96 -3.94 -0.08 -15.08
N LEU A 97 -3.95 0.49 -13.88
CA LEU A 97 -3.99 1.93 -13.70
C LEU A 97 -2.72 2.59 -14.23
N VAL A 98 -1.54 2.00 -13.99
CA VAL A 98 -0.27 2.47 -14.57
C VAL A 98 -0.36 2.48 -16.11
N GLU A 99 -0.80 1.39 -16.71
CA GLU A 99 -0.96 1.29 -18.18
C GLU A 99 -1.93 2.33 -18.73
N GLU A 100 -3.03 2.61 -18.03
CA GLU A 100 -4.00 3.64 -18.41
C GLU A 100 -3.39 5.05 -18.36
N LYS A 101 -2.60 5.36 -17.33
CA LYS A 101 -1.93 6.67 -17.21
C LYS A 101 -0.83 6.84 -18.27
N GLN A 102 -0.13 5.78 -18.65
CA GLN A 102 0.91 5.80 -19.69
C GLN A 102 0.36 6.06 -21.10
N LYS A 103 -0.89 5.69 -21.39
CA LYS A 103 -1.52 5.92 -22.71
C LYS A 103 -1.67 7.41 -23.06
N ASN A 104 -1.55 8.32 -22.09
CA ASN A 104 -1.81 9.75 -22.27
C ASN A 104 -0.62 10.57 -22.83
N GLY A 105 0.49 9.94 -23.22
CA GLY A 105 1.59 10.60 -23.95
C GLY A 105 2.99 10.33 -23.39
N PHE A 106 3.93 11.25 -23.63
CA PHE A 106 5.29 11.16 -23.07
C PHE A 106 5.26 11.29 -21.54
N ASP A 107 5.83 10.31 -20.87
CA ASP A 107 5.82 10.23 -19.41
C ASP A 107 7.00 10.98 -18.81
N THR A 108 6.70 12.02 -18.05
CA THR A 108 7.71 12.79 -17.31
C THR A 108 8.27 11.96 -16.16
N TYR A 109 9.58 11.97 -15.97
CA TYR A 109 10.21 11.26 -14.84
C TYR A 109 10.49 12.21 -13.67
N PHE A 110 10.30 11.69 -12.46
CA PHE A 110 10.73 12.32 -11.21
C PHE A 110 11.92 11.55 -10.66
N SER A 111 13.07 12.22 -10.61
CA SER A 111 14.33 11.63 -10.16
C SER A 111 14.34 11.35 -8.66
N TYR A 112 15.04 10.29 -8.25
CA TYR A 112 15.30 10.03 -6.85
C TYR A 112 16.20 11.14 -6.24
N PRO A 113 15.91 11.63 -5.02
CA PRO A 113 16.70 12.70 -4.39
C PRO A 113 18.19 12.38 -4.29
N SER A 114 19.03 13.37 -4.55
CA SER A 114 20.48 13.31 -4.31
C SER A 114 20.88 14.45 -3.39
N TYR A 115 21.48 14.09 -2.26
CA TYR A 115 22.12 15.01 -1.31
C TYR A 115 23.63 15.05 -1.54
#